data_AF-A0A7J8XCP0-F1
#
_entry.id   AF-A0A7J8XCP0-F1
#
_cell.length_a   1.000
_cell.length_b   1.000
_cell.length_c   1.000
_cell.angle_alpha   90.00
_cell.angle_beta   90.00
_cell.angle_gamma   90.00
#
_symmetry.space_group_name_H-M   'P 1'
#
loop_
_entity.id
_entity.type
_entity.pdbx_description
1 polymer ?
#
loop_
_entity_poly.entity_id
_entity_poly.type
_entity_poly.pdbx_seq_one_letter_code
_entity_poly.pdbx_strand_id
1 'polypeptide(L)' 'SVEHRVVANCVGPRVSVACFFSTFFLPDLRTYGPIKELISEENPPKYREVTMREYAGYYNAKGLDGTSALLHFKL' A
#
# COMPACT_ATOMS: atom_id res chain seq x y z
N SER A 1 6.01 2.41 -3.46
CA SER A 1 5.03 3.27 -2.78
C SER A 1 5.76 4.46 -2.23
N VAL A 2 5.24 5.67 -2.42
CA VAL A 2 5.87 6.92 -1.95
C VAL A 2 4.83 7.78 -1.26
N GLU A 3 5.28 8.53 -0.25
CA GLU A 3 4.43 9.52 0.40
C GLU A 3 4.21 10.72 -0.53
N HIS A 4 2.96 11.16 -0.60
CA HIS A 4 2.58 12.34 -1.36
C HIS A 4 1.56 13.13 -0.55
N ARG A 5 1.61 14.46 -0.66
CA ARG A 5 0.66 15.37 -0.01
C ARG A 5 0.21 16.44 -1.00
N VAL A 6 -0.99 16.95 -0.78
CA VAL A 6 -1.52 18.12 -1.47
C VAL A 6 -1.60 19.26 -0.46
N VAL A 7 -1.02 20.41 -0.81
CA VAL A 7 -1.11 21.62 0.00
C VAL A 7 -2.36 22.40 -0.43
N ALA A 8 -3.07 22.97 0.55
CA ALA A 8 -4.21 23.84 0.29
C ALA A 8 -3.77 25.16 -0.36
N ASN A 9 -4.54 25.65 -1.32
CA ASN A 9 -4.35 27.00 -1.86
C ASN A 9 -5.06 28.03 -0.98
N CYS A 10 -4.43 29.19 -0.84
CA CYS A 10 -5.03 30.37 -0.20
C CYS A 10 -5.88 31.20 -1.16
N VAL A 11 -5.83 30.93 -2.47
CA VAL A 11 -6.63 31.62 -3.50
C VAL A 11 -7.22 30.59 -4.48
N GLY A 12 -8.55 30.60 -4.59
CA GLY A 12 -9.30 29.81 -5.57
C GLY A 12 -9.30 28.29 -5.34
N PRO A 13 -10.24 27.56 -5.98
CA PRO A 13 -10.31 26.10 -5.87
C PRO A 13 -9.18 25.41 -6.66
N ARG A 14 -8.69 24.28 -6.14
CA ARG A 14 -7.84 23.32 -6.85
C ARG A 14 -8.61 22.02 -7.05
N VAL A 15 -8.80 21.60 -8.30
CA VAL A 15 -9.57 20.40 -8.65
C VAL A 15 -8.65 19.35 -9.26
N SER A 16 -8.78 18.11 -8.78
CA SER A 16 -8.08 16.94 -9.33
C SER A 16 -8.96 15.71 -9.20
N VAL A 17 -8.87 14.79 -10.16
CA VAL A 17 -9.56 13.50 -10.12
C VAL A 17 -8.51 12.40 -10.17
N ALA A 18 -8.54 11.51 -9.17
CA ALA A 18 -7.68 10.33 -9.12
C ALA A 18 -8.51 9.07 -9.38
N CYS A 19 -7.91 8.09 -10.07
CA CYS A 19 -8.49 6.77 -10.29
C CYS A 19 -7.50 5.72 -9.79
N PHE A 20 -7.98 4.80 -8.95
CA PHE A 20 -7.16 3.75 -8.35
C PHE A 20 -7.64 2.39 -8.86
N PHE A 21 -6.73 1.62 -9.46
CA PHE A 21 -6.97 0.23 -9.83
C PHE A 21 -6.47 -0.67 -8.69
N SER A 22 -7.40 -1.33 -8.00
CA SER A 22 -7.05 -2.15 -6.84
C SER A 22 -8.10 -3.22 -6.55
N THR A 23 -7.66 -4.30 -5.90
CA THR A 23 -8.50 -5.35 -5.31
C THR A 23 -8.78 -5.12 -3.82
N PHE A 24 -8.45 -3.94 -3.28
CA PHE A 24 -8.51 -3.58 -1.85
C PHE A 24 -9.86 -3.90 -1.15
N PHE A 25 -10.97 -3.79 -1.88
CA PHE A 25 -12.32 -4.05 -1.34
C PHE A 25 -12.89 -5.41 -1.75
N LEU A 26 -12.16 -6.20 -2.54
CA LEU A 26 -12.66 -7.49 -3.02
C LEU A 26 -12.49 -8.54 -1.92
N PRO A 27 -13.51 -9.39 -1.67
CA PRO A 27 -13.40 -10.55 -0.82
C PRO A 27 -12.64 -11.67 -1.58
N ASP A 28 -11.39 -11.43 -1.91
CA ASP A 28 -10.50 -12.38 -2.57
C ASP A 28 -9.63 -13.11 -1.52
N LEU A 29 -9.43 -14.42 -1.71
CA LEU A 29 -8.53 -15.25 -0.92
C LEU A 29 -7.10 -15.25 -1.47
N ARG A 30 -6.87 -14.62 -2.63
CA ARG A 30 -5.54 -14.50 -3.22
C ARG A 30 -4.55 -13.88 -2.24
N THR A 31 -3.40 -14.54 -2.11
CA THR A 31 -2.23 -13.99 -1.44
C THR A 31 -1.38 -13.17 -2.41
N TYR A 32 -0.79 -12.12 -1.87
CA TYR A 32 0.09 -11.20 -2.57
C TYR A 32 1.43 -11.19 -1.83
N GLY A 33 2.51 -11.28 -2.58
CA GLY A 33 3.87 -11.25 -2.08
C GLY A 33 4.83 -10.81 -3.18
N PRO A 34 6.15 -10.81 -2.90
CA PRO A 34 7.16 -10.54 -3.91
C PRO A 34 6.99 -11.47 -5.12
N ILE A 35 7.09 -10.91 -6.32
CA ILE A 35 7.01 -11.67 -7.59
C ILE A 35 8.17 -12.65 -7.62
N LYS A 36 7.89 -13.95 -7.77
CA LYS A 36 8.87 -15.03 -7.62
C LYS A 36 10.03 -14.91 -8.59
N GLU A 37 9.75 -14.46 -9.81
CA GLU A 37 10.70 -14.25 -10.90
C GLU A 37 11.68 -13.11 -10.63
N LEU A 38 11.39 -12.24 -9.63
CA LEU A 38 12.25 -11.14 -9.23
C LEU A 38 13.08 -11.44 -7.96
N ILE A 39 12.91 -12.61 -7.35
CA ILE A 39 13.64 -13.01 -6.15
C ILE A 39 14.93 -13.71 -6.54
N SER A 40 16.05 -13.31 -5.93
CA SER A 40 17.36 -13.98 -6.05
C SER A 40 18.14 -13.87 -4.74
N GLU A 41 19.32 -14.48 -4.67
CA GLU A 41 20.23 -14.32 -3.52
C GLU A 41 20.63 -12.85 -3.31
N GLU A 42 20.84 -12.11 -4.40
CA GLU A 42 21.17 -10.67 -4.36
C GLU A 42 19.94 -9.78 -4.14
N ASN A 43 18.73 -10.29 -4.40
CA ASN A 43 17.47 -9.59 -4.17
C ASN A 43 16.48 -10.48 -3.41
N PRO A 44 16.73 -10.72 -2.10
CA PRO A 44 15.86 -11.55 -1.30
C PRO A 44 14.48 -10.91 -1.11
N PRO A 45 13.44 -11.70 -0.78
CA PRO A 45 12.13 -11.16 -0.50
C PRO A 45 12.21 -10.17 0.68
N LYS A 46 11.52 -9.03 0.56
CA LYS A 46 11.50 -7.98 1.59
C LYS A 46 10.24 -8.01 2.45
N TYR A 47 9.19 -8.68 1.97
CA TYR A 47 7.87 -8.69 2.57
C TYR A 47 7.31 -10.12 2.56
N ARG A 48 6.54 -10.46 3.58
CA ARG A 48 5.81 -11.74 3.64
C ARG A 48 4.58 -11.73 2.74
N GLU A 49 4.08 -12.92 2.41
CA GLU A 49 2.79 -13.05 1.72
C GLU A 49 1.64 -12.61 2.62
N VAL A 50 0.67 -11.89 2.05
CA VAL A 50 -0.52 -11.40 2.75
C VAL A 50 -1.73 -11.42 1.82
N THR A 51 -2.92 -11.55 2.38
CA THR A 51 -4.17 -11.26 1.66
C THR A 51 -4.42 -9.75 1.60
N MET A 52 -5.18 -9.29 0.61
CA MET A 52 -5.61 -7.89 0.56
C MET A 52 -6.49 -7.50 1.74
N ARG A 53 -7.25 -8.45 2.31
CA ARG A 53 -8.06 -8.23 3.52
C ARG A 53 -7.18 -7.89 4.72
N GLU A 54 -6.11 -8.65 4.95
CA GLU A 54 -5.17 -8.39 6.04
C GLU A 54 -4.46 -7.04 5.85
N TYR A 55 -4.00 -6.76 4.63
CA TYR A 55 -3.40 -5.48 4.30
C TYR A 55 -4.36 -4.30 4.56
N ALA A 56 -5.59 -4.38 4.03
CA ALA A 56 -6.59 -3.33 4.18
C ALA A 56 -7.02 -3.13 5.64
N GLY A 57 -7.20 -4.22 6.38
CA GLY A 57 -7.55 -4.19 7.80
C GLY A 57 -6.51 -3.46 8.64
N TYR A 58 -5.24 -3.85 8.50
CA TYR A 58 -4.15 -3.18 9.21
C TYR A 58 -3.96 -1.73 8.77
N TYR A 59 -3.94 -1.48 7.46
CA TYR A 59 -3.75 -0.13 6.90
C TYR A 59 -4.78 0.87 7.43
N ASN A 60 -6.07 0.48 7.45
CA ASN A 60 -7.13 1.34 7.97
C ASN A 60 -7.07 1.50 9.49
N ALA A 61 -6.77 0.44 10.24
CA ALA A 61 -6.70 0.48 11.70
C ALA A 61 -5.50 1.33 12.20
N LYS A 62 -4.38 1.29 11.47
CA LYS A 62 -3.16 2.06 11.77
C LYS A 62 -3.37 3.57 11.66
N GLY A 63 -4.12 4.02 10.65
CA GLY A 63 -4.34 5.44 10.39
C GLY A 63 -3.09 6.22 9.92
N LEU A 64 -3.13 7.54 10.10
CA LEU A 64 -2.10 8.48 9.63
C LEU A 64 -1.12 8.85 10.76
N ASP A 65 -0.20 7.93 11.07
CA ASP A 65 0.81 8.10 12.12
C ASP A 65 2.21 8.52 11.59
N GLY A 66 2.35 8.77 10.28
CA GLY A 66 3.61 9.14 9.63
C GLY A 66 4.58 7.98 9.38
N THR A 67 4.18 6.72 9.61
CA THR A 67 4.99 5.54 9.26
C THR A 67 4.40 4.78 8.08
N SER A 68 5.20 3.99 7.36
CA SER A 68 4.67 3.15 6.28
C SER A 68 3.95 1.92 6.83
N ALA A 69 2.74 1.64 6.36
CA ALA A 69 2.06 0.37 6.66
C ALA A 69 2.85 -0.86 6.18
N LEU A 70 3.74 -0.70 5.20
CA LEU A 70 4.60 -1.77 4.68
C LEU A 70 5.55 -2.33 5.74
N LEU A 71 5.92 -1.53 6.76
CA LEU A 71 6.81 -1.98 7.83
C LEU A 71 6.23 -3.17 8.61
N HIS A 72 4.91 -3.23 8.78
CA HIS A 72 4.23 -4.33 9.47
C HIS A 72 4.30 -5.67 8.72
N PHE A 73 4.55 -5.61 7.41
CA PHE A 73 4.58 -6.78 6.54
C PHE A 73 6.00 -7.16 6.10
N LYS A 74 7.01 -6.46 6.61
CA LYS A 74 8.41 -6.76 6.35
C LYS A 74 8.79 -8.11 7.00
N LEU A 75 9.71 -8.83 6.37
CA LEU A 75 10.36 -10.01 6.96
C LEU A 75 11.35 -9.62 8.06
#